data_AF-A0A418GQB5-F1
#
_entry.id   AF-A0A418GQB5-F1
#
_cell.length_a   1.000
_cell.length_b   1.000
_cell.length_c   1.000
_cell.angle_alpha   90.00
_cell.angle_beta   90.00
_cell.angle_gamma   90.00
#
_symmetry.space_group_name_H-M   'P 1'
#
loop_
_entity.id
_entity.type
_entity.pdbx_description
1 polymer ?
#
loop_
_entity_poly.entity_id
_entity_poly.type
_entity_poly.pdbx_seq_one_letter_code
_entity_poly.pdbx_strand_id
1 'polypeptide(L)'
;MSRSAKPQNGRRRFLRDVVRTAGGLAAVGVALGLQQQTARASGVRLRPPGAINENAFASACVRCGQCVQACPYDTLKLATLA
;
A
#
# COMPACT_ATOMS: atom_id res chain seq x y z
N MET A 1 23.29 -36.81 -14.84
CA MET A 1 22.76 -37.09 -13.49
C MET A 1 21.38 -36.44 -13.34
N SER A 2 20.32 -37.16 -13.71
CA SER A 2 18.94 -36.70 -13.49
C SER A 2 18.41 -37.37 -12.22
N ARG A 3 18.17 -36.60 -11.16
CA ARG A 3 17.53 -37.11 -9.94
C ARG A 3 16.04 -37.33 -10.25
N SER A 4 15.64 -38.59 -10.34
CA SER A 4 14.24 -39.01 -10.45
C SER A 4 13.47 -38.60 -9.19
N ALA A 5 12.43 -37.78 -9.36
CA ALA A 5 11.60 -37.33 -8.25
C ALA A 5 10.61 -38.43 -7.85
N LYS A 6 10.82 -39.02 -6.66
CA LYS A 6 9.91 -39.98 -6.01
C LYS A 6 8.49 -39.38 -5.92
N PRO A 7 7.40 -40.13 -6.19
CA PRO A 7 6.04 -39.59 -6.16
C PRO A 7 5.75 -39.09 -4.74
N GLN A 8 5.71 -37.77 -4.59
CA GLN A 8 5.45 -37.14 -3.31
C GLN A 8 3.95 -37.21 -3.01
N ASN A 9 3.59 -37.86 -1.90
CA ASN A 9 2.23 -37.97 -1.36
C ASN A 9 1.40 -36.70 -1.60
N GLY A 10 0.17 -36.83 -2.09
CA GLY A 10 -0.71 -35.70 -2.46
C GLY A 10 -0.85 -34.64 -1.36
N ARG A 11 -0.80 -35.07 -0.08
CA ARG A 11 -0.80 -34.18 1.09
C ARG A 11 0.41 -33.24 1.14
N ARG A 12 1.62 -33.71 0.79
CA ARG A 12 2.85 -32.89 0.76
C ARG A 12 2.87 -31.92 -0.42
N ARG A 13 2.27 -32.30 -1.55
CA ARG A 13 2.09 -31.42 -2.70
C ARG A 13 1.10 -30.30 -2.38
N PHE A 14 -0.05 -30.65 -1.82
CA PHE A 14 -1.07 -29.70 -1.36
C PHE A 14 -0.51 -28.69 -0.36
N LEU A 15 0.18 -29.15 0.71
CA LEU A 15 0.77 -28.25 1.70
C LEU A 15 1.81 -27.30 1.08
N ARG A 16 2.59 -27.76 0.10
CA ARG A 16 3.56 -26.91 -0.61
C ARG A 16 2.88 -25.87 -1.48
N ASP A 17 1.79 -26.23 -2.15
CA ASP A 17 1.06 -25.30 -3.02
C ASP A 17 0.33 -24.23 -2.21
N VAL A 18 -0.24 -24.59 -1.05
CA VAL A 18 -0.83 -23.62 -0.10
C VAL A 18 0.22 -22.64 0.41
N VAL A 19 1.39 -23.13 0.87
CA VAL A 19 2.45 -22.24 1.39
C VAL A 19 2.95 -21.28 0.32
N ARG A 20 3.10 -21.74 -0.93
CA ARG A 20 3.56 -20.89 -2.04
C ARG A 20 2.55 -19.81 -2.40
N THR A 21 1.28 -20.18 -2.49
CA THR A 21 0.21 -19.25 -2.87
C THR A 21 -0.08 -18.25 -1.76
N ALA A 22 -0.24 -18.70 -0.53
CA ALA A 22 -0.45 -17.83 0.63
C ALA A 22 0.75 -16.92 0.88
N GLY A 23 1.97 -17.46 0.83
CA GLY A 23 3.20 -16.69 0.99
C GLY A 23 3.39 -15.65 -0.12
N GLY A 24 3.11 -16.01 -1.37
CA GLY A 24 3.17 -15.08 -2.50
C GLY A 24 2.18 -13.93 -2.37
N LEU A 25 0.91 -14.22 -2.06
CA LEU A 25 -0.11 -13.20 -1.87
C LEU A 25 0.19 -12.30 -0.66
N ALA A 26 0.65 -12.88 0.45
CA ALA A 26 1.04 -12.11 1.63
C ALA A 26 2.20 -11.16 1.32
N ALA A 27 3.24 -11.62 0.62
CA ALA A 27 4.38 -10.79 0.24
C ALA A 27 3.96 -9.61 -0.65
N VAL A 28 3.11 -9.86 -1.64
CA VAL A 28 2.56 -8.80 -2.52
C VAL A 28 1.70 -7.82 -1.72
N GLY A 29 0.82 -8.31 -0.85
CA GLY A 29 -0.03 -7.47 0.00
C GLY A 29 0.77 -6.58 0.93
N VAL A 30 1.83 -7.11 1.55
CA VAL A 30 2.73 -6.33 2.41
C VAL A 30 3.48 -5.27 1.61
N ALA A 31 4.05 -5.62 0.45
CA ALA A 31 4.76 -4.67 -0.39
C ALA A 31 3.86 -3.49 -0.81
N LEU A 32 2.64 -3.77 -1.27
CA LEU A 32 1.68 -2.73 -1.64
C LEU A 32 1.21 -1.92 -0.42
N GLY A 33 0.98 -2.58 0.72
CA GLY A 33 0.57 -1.91 1.95
C GLY A 33 1.62 -0.92 2.48
N LEU A 34 2.90 -1.28 2.41
CA LEU A 34 4.00 -0.38 2.78
C LEU A 34 4.08 0.83 1.84
N GLN A 35 3.94 0.62 0.52
CA GLN A 35 3.93 1.71 -0.46
C GLN A 35 2.75 2.69 -0.27
N GLN A 36 1.64 2.25 0.31
CA GLN A 36 0.51 3.14 0.61
C GLN A 36 0.76 4.03 1.83
N GLN A 37 1.61 3.60 2.76
CA GLN A 37 1.89 4.35 3.99
C GLN A 37 2.84 5.53 3.75
N THR A 38 3.69 5.47 2.72
CA THR A 38 4.62 6.57 2.36
C THR A 38 3.89 7.83 1.88
N ALA A 39 2.64 7.71 1.42
CA ALA A 39 1.80 8.86 1.06
C ALA A 39 1.28 9.65 2.29
N ARG A 40 1.51 9.16 3.52
CA ARG A 40 1.20 9.93 4.73
C ARG A 40 2.35 10.87 5.04
N ALA A 41 2.07 12.17 5.06
CA ALA A 41 3.06 13.20 5.40
C ALA A 41 3.70 12.92 6.78
N SER A 42 5.02 12.76 6.82
CA SER A 42 5.81 12.75 8.05
C SER A 42 6.12 14.20 8.46
N GLY A 43 5.89 14.54 9.73
CA GLY A 43 6.12 15.90 10.25
C GLY A 43 4.85 16.76 10.39
N VAL A 44 5.00 18.09 10.31
CA VAL A 44 3.91 19.05 10.50
C VAL A 44 2.89 18.90 9.38
N ARG A 45 1.68 18.48 9.76
CA ARG A 45 0.61 18.17 8.82
C ARG A 45 -0.13 19.45 8.42
N LEU A 46 0.43 20.17 7.46
CA LEU A 46 -0.18 21.35 6.88
C LEU A 46 -1.48 20.97 6.18
N ARG A 47 -2.59 21.54 6.66
CA ARG A 47 -3.94 21.33 6.14
C ARG A 47 -4.45 22.61 5.50
N PRO A 48 -5.28 22.51 4.45
CA PRO A 48 -6.01 23.68 3.99
C PRO A 48 -6.91 24.22 5.12
N PRO A 49 -7.13 25.54 5.17
CA PRO A 49 -8.03 26.14 6.16
C PRO A 49 -9.44 25.53 6.03
N GLY A 50 -10.08 25.24 7.17
CA GLY A 50 -11.42 24.64 7.21
C GLY A 50 -11.47 23.13 6.93
N ALA A 51 -10.32 22.44 6.89
CA ALA A 51 -10.31 21.00 6.73
C ALA A 51 -10.93 20.27 7.93
N ILE A 52 -11.62 19.16 7.63
CA ILE A 52 -12.14 18.22 8.63
C ILE A 52 -11.00 17.53 9.39
N ASN A 53 -11.38 16.77 10.41
CA ASN A 53 -10.47 16.02 11.27
C ASN A 53 -9.53 15.07 10.48
N GLU A 54 -8.36 14.80 11.03
CA GLU A 54 -7.26 14.07 10.35
C GLU A 54 -7.69 12.81 9.63
N ASN A 55 -8.27 11.89 10.41
CA ASN A 55 -8.59 10.56 9.93
C ASN A 55 -9.68 10.61 8.87
N ALA A 56 -10.63 11.55 9.01
CA ALA A 56 -11.70 11.75 8.04
C ALA A 56 -11.20 12.40 6.75
N PHE A 57 -10.27 13.36 6.83
CA PHE A 57 -9.65 13.95 5.65
C PHE A 57 -8.80 12.92 4.90
N ALA A 58 -7.99 12.14 5.62
CA ALA A 58 -7.13 11.12 5.02
C ALA A 58 -7.93 10.00 4.33
N SER A 59 -9.09 9.62 4.88
CA SER A 59 -9.97 8.62 4.25
C SER A 59 -10.75 9.18 3.06
N ALA A 60 -11.13 10.47 3.09
CA ALA A 60 -11.85 11.12 1.99
C ALA A 60 -10.93 11.56 0.83
N CYS A 61 -9.62 11.60 1.02
CA CYS A 61 -8.68 12.09 0.03
C CYS A 61 -8.55 11.12 -1.17
N VAL A 62 -9.19 11.48 -2.29
CA VAL A 62 -9.08 10.77 -3.58
C VAL A 62 -7.95 11.28 -4.47
N ARG A 63 -7.07 12.15 -3.95
CA ARG A 63 -5.93 12.75 -4.66
C ARG A 63 -6.30 13.56 -5.91
N CYS A 64 -7.43 14.26 -5.86
CA CYS A 64 -7.89 15.12 -6.96
C CYS A 64 -7.09 16.43 -7.15
N GLY A 65 -6.31 16.84 -6.14
CA GLY A 65 -5.47 18.05 -6.22
C GLY A 65 -6.20 19.39 -6.07
N GLN A 66 -7.50 19.40 -5.81
CA GLN A 66 -8.27 20.64 -5.63
C GLN A 66 -7.73 21.52 -4.49
N CYS A 67 -7.27 20.92 -3.38
CA CYS A 67 -6.66 21.67 -2.29
C CYS A 67 -5.33 22.36 -2.66
N VAL A 68 -4.58 21.79 -3.61
CA VAL A 68 -3.34 22.38 -4.11
C VAL A 68 -3.66 23.55 -5.04
N GLN A 69 -4.62 23.38 -5.95
CA GLN A 69 -5.04 24.45 -6.87
C GLN A 69 -5.65 25.65 -6.15
N ALA A 70 -6.39 25.41 -5.06
CA ALA A 70 -6.97 26.48 -4.24
C ALA A 70 -5.94 27.15 -3.30
N CYS A 71 -4.70 26.65 -3.22
CA CYS A 71 -3.71 27.18 -2.29
C CYS A 71 -3.11 28.48 -2.83
N PRO A 72 -3.33 29.64 -2.19
CA PRO A 72 -2.85 30.92 -2.72
C PRO A 72 -1.33 31.11 -2.57
N TYR A 73 -0.67 30.29 -1.74
CA TYR A 73 0.75 30.41 -1.40
C TYR A 73 1.58 29.21 -1.86
N ASP A 74 1.01 28.29 -2.64
CA ASP A 74 1.67 27.07 -3.12
C ASP A 74 2.36 26.23 -2.01
N THR A 75 1.83 26.31 -0.78
CA THR A 75 2.40 25.60 0.39
C THR A 75 2.01 24.13 0.43
N LEU A 76 0.90 23.76 -0.24
CA LEU A 76 0.43 22.39 -0.33
C LEU A 76 0.95 21.72 -1.59
N LYS A 77 1.40 20.47 -1.46
CA LYS A 77 1.81 19.61 -2.59
C LYS A 77 0.96 18.35 -2.63
N LEU A 78 0.71 17.84 -3.84
CA LEU A 78 -0.08 16.64 -4.01
C LEU A 78 0.71 15.42 -3.53
N ALA A 79 0.11 14.60 -2.68
CA ALA A 79 0.71 13.36 -2.23
C ALA A 79 0.80 12.36 -3.40
N THR A 80 2.01 12.07 -3.86
CA THR A 80 2.29 11.05 -4.88
C THR A 80 2.64 9.72 -4.22
N LEU A 81 2.34 8.61 -4.89
CA LEU A 81 2.97 7.33 -4.53
C LEU A 81 4.43 7.41 -5.01
N ALA A 82 5.38 7.44 -4.07
CA ALA A 82 6.76 7.07 -4.36
C ALA A 82 6.88 5.58 -4.06
#